data_AF-A0AA41SMZ3-F1
#
_entry.id   AF-A0AA41SMZ3-F1
#
_cell.length_a   1.000
_cell.length_b   1.000
_cell.length_c   1.000
_cell.angle_alpha   90.00
_cell.angle_beta   90.00
_cell.angle_gamma   90.00
#
_symmetry.space_group_name_H-M   'P 1'
#
loop_
_entity.id
_entity.type
_entity.pdbx_description
1 polymer ?
#
loop_
_entity_poly.entity_id
_entity_poly.type
_entity_poly.pdbx_seq_one_letter_code
_entity_poly.pdbx_strand_id
1 'polypeptide(L)'
;MFISEDWTTSSYAKEQLGAKVQAIVLGDENFRPGIISCLKGVIPIVKVLTLVDGDDKPAMGYIYKAIDNAKEQIQSNFKYVKSRYEEYLNIIDKRWNTQLHGQLHAVGYYLNPR
;
A
#
# COMPACT_ATOMS: atom_id res chain seq x y z
N MET A 1 -16.59 7.87 14.08
CA MET A 1 -16.72 6.46 13.66
C MET A 1 -17.10 5.56 14.82
N PHE A 2 -16.32 5.44 15.90
CA PHE A 2 -16.73 4.62 17.07
C PHE A 2 -17.07 5.41 18.34
N ILE A 3 -16.88 6.73 18.30
CA ILE A 3 -17.27 7.69 19.34
C ILE A 3 -18.29 8.72 18.84
N SER A 4 -18.73 8.58 17.58
CA SER A 4 -19.70 9.49 16.95
C SER A 4 -21.11 9.15 17.40
N GLU A 5 -21.97 10.16 17.44
CA GLU A 5 -23.39 10.01 17.75
C GLU A 5 -24.08 9.01 16.80
N ASP A 6 -23.74 9.04 15.51
CA ASP A 6 -24.22 8.07 14.52
C ASP A 6 -23.90 6.62 14.90
N TRP A 7 -22.76 6.38 15.55
CA TRP A 7 -22.38 5.04 15.98
C TRP A 7 -23.08 4.64 17.26
N THR A 8 -23.05 5.51 18.28
CA THR A 8 -23.64 5.21 19.59
C THR A 8 -25.15 4.96 19.51
N THR A 9 -25.82 5.57 18.54
CA THR A 9 -27.26 5.38 18.27
C THR A 9 -27.57 4.22 17.32
N SER A 10 -26.56 3.68 16.62
CA SER A 10 -26.75 2.59 15.65
C SER A 10 -27.17 1.26 16.31
N SER A 11 -27.85 0.40 15.55
CA SER A 11 -28.11 -0.99 15.96
C SER A 11 -26.82 -1.78 16.13
N TYR A 12 -25.83 -1.53 15.27
CA TYR A 12 -24.54 -2.23 15.27
C TYR A 12 -23.74 -2.02 16.55
N ALA A 13 -23.76 -0.83 17.14
CA ALA A 13 -23.08 -0.57 18.42
C ALA A 13 -23.66 -1.37 19.59
N LYS A 14 -24.93 -1.79 19.50
CA LYS A 14 -25.62 -2.60 20.51
C LYS A 14 -25.36 -4.09 20.35
N GLU A 15 -24.85 -4.52 19.19
CA GLU A 15 -24.49 -5.91 18.94
C GLU A 15 -23.18 -6.28 19.64
N GLN A 16 -23.08 -7.54 20.07
CA GLN A 16 -21.87 -8.04 20.74
C GLN A 16 -20.62 -7.92 19.85
N LEU A 17 -20.77 -8.11 18.53
CA LEU A 17 -19.68 -7.93 17.57
C LEU A 17 -19.25 -6.47 17.45
N GLY A 18 -20.21 -5.53 17.35
CA GLY A 18 -19.91 -4.10 17.29
C GLY A 18 -19.19 -3.60 18.53
N ALA A 19 -19.63 -4.03 19.72
CA ALA A 19 -18.95 -3.72 20.97
C ALA A 19 -17.50 -4.25 21.02
N LYS A 20 -17.26 -5.47 20.51
CA LYS A 20 -15.90 -6.04 20.41
C LYS A 20 -15.02 -5.22 19.46
N VAL A 21 -15.53 -4.87 18.27
CA VAL A 21 -14.80 -4.05 17.30
C VAL A 21 -14.47 -2.68 17.90
N GLN A 22 -15.44 -2.03 18.55
CA GLN A 22 -15.22 -0.76 19.23
C GLN A 22 -14.13 -0.88 20.31
N ALA A 23 -14.15 -1.94 21.11
CA ALA A 23 -13.13 -2.18 22.13
C ALA A 23 -11.73 -2.38 21.52
N ILE A 24 -11.60 -3.06 20.37
CA ILE A 24 -10.32 -3.20 19.67
C ILE A 24 -9.84 -1.83 19.18
N VAL A 25 -10.71 -1.09 18.49
CA VAL A 25 -10.34 0.18 17.85
C VAL A 25 -10.01 1.28 18.87
N LEU A 26 -10.73 1.31 20.00
CA LEU A 26 -10.56 2.34 21.04
C LEU A 26 -9.62 1.90 22.17
N GLY A 27 -9.51 0.60 22.44
CA GLY A 27 -8.75 0.06 23.57
C GLY A 27 -7.30 -0.25 23.25
N ASP A 28 -6.94 -0.46 21.98
CA ASP A 28 -5.55 -0.62 21.56
C ASP A 28 -5.00 0.70 21.01
N GLU A 29 -4.11 1.35 21.78
CA GLU A 29 -3.43 2.58 21.40
C GLU A 29 -2.60 2.42 20.11
N ASN A 30 -2.18 1.20 19.78
CA ASN A 30 -1.41 0.89 18.57
C ASN A 30 -2.28 0.62 17.36
N PHE A 31 -3.60 0.42 17.52
CA PHE A 31 -4.48 0.11 16.39
C PHE A 31 -4.41 1.19 15.32
N ARG A 32 -4.64 2.46 15.71
CA ARG A 32 -4.63 3.59 14.77
C ARG A 32 -3.24 3.86 14.18
N PRO A 33 -2.15 3.94 14.96
CA PRO A 33 -0.79 4.02 14.42
C PRO A 33 -0.44 2.86 13.48
N GLY A 34 -0.90 1.64 13.77
CA GLY A 34 -0.73 0.46 12.93
C GLY A 34 -1.39 0.62 11.56
N ILE A 35 -2.66 1.04 11.53
CA ILE A 35 -3.38 1.34 10.28
C ILE A 35 -2.66 2.43 9.48
N ILE A 36 -2.25 3.52 10.13
CA ILE A 36 -1.52 4.62 9.46
C ILE A 36 -0.21 4.09 8.86
N SER A 37 0.51 3.24 9.57
CA SER A 37 1.76 2.63 9.10
C SER A 37 1.52 1.72 7.90
N CYS A 38 0.48 0.88 7.94
CA CYS A 38 0.09 0.05 6.81
C CYS A 38 -0.24 0.90 5.57
N LEU A 39 -1.07 1.94 5.73
CA LEU A 39 -1.44 2.84 4.64
C LEU A 39 -0.22 3.54 4.01
N LYS A 40 0.75 3.96 4.82
CA LYS A 40 2.01 4.56 4.35
C LYS A 40 2.82 3.64 3.44
N GLY A 41 2.80 2.33 3.68
CA GLY A 41 3.47 1.34 2.83
C GLY A 41 2.66 0.91 1.62
N VAL A 42 1.34 0.74 1.78
CA VAL A 42 0.46 0.14 0.75
C VAL A 42 -0.02 1.15 -0.30
N ILE A 43 -0.29 2.41 0.07
CA ILE A 43 -0.81 3.42 -0.88
C ILE A 43 0.10 3.59 -2.11
N PRO A 44 1.43 3.71 -1.98
CA PRO A 44 2.32 3.82 -3.15
C PRO A 44 2.22 2.60 -4.07
N ILE A 45 2.06 1.40 -3.52
CA ILE A 45 1.91 0.15 -4.29
C ILE A 45 0.59 0.16 -5.06
N VAL A 46 -0.52 0.51 -4.41
CA VAL A 46 -1.84 0.61 -5.06
C VAL A 46 -1.79 1.58 -6.24
N LYS A 47 -1.08 2.72 -6.11
CA LYS A 47 -0.91 3.66 -7.23
C LYS A 47 -0.17 3.05 -8.42
N VAL A 48 0.83 2.20 -8.19
CA VAL A 48 1.50 1.49 -9.28
C VAL A 48 0.55 0.53 -9.96
N LEU A 49 -0.23 -0.24 -9.19
CA LEU A 49 -1.22 -1.17 -9.73
C LEU A 49 -2.26 -0.44 -10.58
N THR A 50 -2.84 0.65 -10.06
CA THR A 50 -3.80 1.47 -10.80
C THR A 50 -3.20 2.05 -12.09
N LEU A 51 -1.91 2.38 -12.11
CA LEU A 51 -1.23 2.89 -13.29
C LEU A 51 -0.99 1.79 -14.34
N VAL A 52 -0.71 0.56 -13.91
CA VAL A 52 -0.45 -0.59 -14.79
C VAL A 52 -1.75 -1.19 -15.34
N ASP A 53 -2.84 -1.14 -14.57
CA ASP A 53 -4.17 -1.59 -15.00
C ASP A 53 -4.87 -0.60 -15.94
N GLY A 54 -4.34 0.61 -16.13
CA GLY A 54 -4.86 1.57 -17.09
C GLY A 54 -4.56 1.15 -18.53
N ASP A 55 -5.56 0.59 -19.22
CA ASP A 55 -5.47 0.03 -20.59
C ASP A 55 -5.04 1.04 -21.69
N ASP A 56 -4.89 2.33 -21.38
CA ASP A 56 -4.65 3.38 -22.37
C ASP A 56 -3.23 3.36 -22.97
N LYS A 57 -2.23 2.79 -22.27
CA LYS A 57 -0.83 2.76 -22.71
C LYS A 57 -0.12 1.47 -22.32
N PRO A 58 0.87 0.98 -23.10
CA PRO A 58 1.65 -0.19 -22.72
C PRO A 58 2.36 0.03 -21.38
N ALA A 59 1.95 -0.71 -20.34
CA ALA A 59 2.49 -0.61 -18.99
C ALA A 59 4.02 -0.78 -18.91
N MET A 60 4.57 -1.59 -19.82
CA MET A 60 6.00 -1.86 -19.98
C MET A 60 6.89 -0.61 -20.04
N GLY A 61 6.39 0.47 -20.63
CA GLY A 61 7.18 1.69 -20.82
C GLY A 61 7.45 2.50 -19.55
N TYR A 62 6.65 2.31 -18.49
CA TYR A 62 6.71 3.13 -17.28
C TYR A 62 6.69 2.33 -15.97
N ILE A 63 6.40 1.02 -15.99
CA ILE A 63 6.29 0.20 -14.78
C ILE A 63 7.58 0.19 -13.94
N TYR A 64 8.76 0.17 -14.56
CA TYR A 64 10.05 0.24 -13.86
C TYR A 64 10.15 1.54 -13.05
N LYS A 65 9.93 2.68 -13.71
CA LYS A 65 9.94 3.99 -13.06
C LYS A 65 8.85 4.12 -11.99
N ALA A 66 7.68 3.53 -12.21
CA ALA A 66 6.58 3.57 -11.25
C ALA A 66 6.93 2.80 -9.96
N ILE A 67 7.54 1.62 -10.09
CA ILE A 67 8.01 0.82 -8.95
C ILE A 67 9.12 1.56 -8.20
N ASP A 68 10.10 2.14 -8.90
CA ASP A 68 11.18 2.90 -8.24
C ASP A 68 10.63 4.10 -7.46
N ASN A 69 9.74 4.88 -8.07
CA ASN A 69 9.04 5.98 -7.40
C ASN A 69 8.25 5.50 -6.17
N ALA A 70 7.60 4.33 -6.25
CA ALA A 70 6.86 3.78 -5.12
C ALA A 70 7.80 3.39 -3.97
N LYS A 71 8.94 2.75 -4.27
CA LYS A 71 9.96 2.43 -3.26
C LYS A 71 10.50 3.69 -2.59
N GLU A 72 10.79 4.74 -3.34
CA GLU A 72 11.24 6.04 -2.79
C GLU A 72 10.16 6.69 -1.92
N GLN A 73 8.90 6.66 -2.37
CA GLN A 73 7.77 7.22 -1.61
C GLN A 73 7.56 6.46 -0.29
N ILE A 74 7.66 5.14 -0.29
CA ILE A 74 7.58 4.34 0.94
C ILE A 74 8.71 4.75 1.90
N GLN A 75 9.95 4.83 1.43
CA GLN A 75 11.08 5.26 2.25
C GLN A 75 10.84 6.63 2.88
N SER A 76 10.37 7.59 2.07
CA SER A 76 10.02 8.94 2.51
C SER A 76 8.89 8.97 3.55
N ASN A 77 7.82 8.18 3.36
CA ASN A 77 6.69 8.08 4.29
C ASN A 77 7.10 7.61 5.70
N PHE A 78 8.17 6.82 5.76
CA PHE A 78 8.80 6.34 7.00
C PHE A 78 10.03 7.15 7.43
N LYS A 79 10.20 8.37 6.88
CA LYS A 79 11.29 9.29 7.20
C LYS A 79 12.69 8.66 7.03
N TYR A 80 12.83 7.77 6.05
CA TYR A 80 14.07 7.05 5.77
C TYR A 80 14.61 6.22 6.96
N VAL A 81 13.75 5.85 7.91
CA VAL A 81 14.13 4.91 8.98
C VAL A 81 14.04 3.48 8.44
N LYS A 82 15.19 2.91 8.06
CA LYS A 82 15.31 1.63 7.35
C LYS A 82 14.46 0.50 7.95
N SER A 83 14.54 0.28 9.25
CA SER A 83 13.79 -0.78 9.96
C SER A 83 12.27 -0.68 9.83
N ARG A 84 11.73 0.47 9.44
CA ARG A 84 10.29 0.70 9.29
C ARG A 84 9.77 0.44 7.88
N TYR A 85 10.65 0.41 6.87
CA TYR A 85 10.25 0.23 5.48
C TYR A 85 10.90 -0.96 4.75
N GLU A 86 12.00 -1.50 5.28
CA GLU A 86 12.79 -2.53 4.61
C GLU A 86 11.96 -3.76 4.22
N GLU A 87 11.05 -4.20 5.09
CA GLU A 87 10.17 -5.33 4.80
C GLU A 87 9.25 -5.06 3.60
N TYR A 88 8.74 -3.84 3.44
CA TYR A 88 7.94 -3.48 2.26
C TYR A 88 8.78 -3.57 0.99
N LEU A 89 10.02 -3.06 1.00
CA LEU A 89 10.91 -3.16 -0.15
C LEU A 89 11.26 -4.61 -0.48
N ASN A 90 11.54 -5.43 0.53
CA ASN A 90 11.82 -6.85 0.35
C ASN A 90 10.64 -7.59 -0.29
N ILE A 91 9.40 -7.28 0.12
CA ILE A 91 8.19 -7.86 -0.48
C ILE A 91 8.06 -7.41 -1.94
N ILE A 92 8.26 -6.12 -2.22
CA ILE A 92 8.23 -5.57 -3.58
C ILE A 92 9.29 -6.24 -4.45
N ASP A 93 10.53 -6.33 -3.99
CA ASP A 93 11.65 -6.92 -4.74
C ASP A 93 11.44 -8.40 -4.99
N LYS A 94 10.95 -9.14 -3.99
CA LYS A 94 10.62 -10.55 -4.15
C LYS A 94 9.54 -10.75 -5.21
N ARG A 95 8.47 -9.95 -5.18
CA ARG A 95 7.38 -10.01 -6.19
C ARG A 95 7.88 -9.58 -7.56
N TRP A 96 8.66 -8.52 -7.62
CA TRP A 96 9.28 -8.01 -8.84
C TRP A 96 10.12 -9.10 -9.51
N ASN A 97 11.08 -9.67 -8.79
CA ASN A 97 12.00 -10.68 -9.34
C ASN A 97 11.31 -12.01 -9.72
N THR A 98 10.18 -12.34 -9.12
CA THR A 98 9.47 -13.61 -9.38
C THR A 98 8.39 -13.50 -10.43
N GLN A 99 7.77 -12.32 -10.62
CA GLN A 99 6.56 -12.17 -11.44
C GLN A 99 6.67 -11.10 -12.52
N LEU A 100 7.48 -10.04 -12.31
CA LEU A 100 7.49 -8.85 -13.17
C LEU A 100 8.85 -8.60 -13.85
N HIS A 101 9.93 -9.19 -13.35
CA HIS A 101 11.28 -9.01 -13.89
C HIS A 101 11.64 -10.11 -14.91
N GLY A 102 10.98 -10.08 -16.06
CA GLY A 102 11.35 -10.89 -17.22
C GLY A 102 12.36 -10.17 -18.10
N GLN A 103 13.28 -10.91 -18.75
CA GLN A 103 14.19 -10.33 -19.76
C GLN A 103 13.43 -9.58 -20.86
N LEU A 104 12.24 -10.07 -21.26
CA LEU A 104 11.36 -9.34 -22.18
C LEU A 104 10.89 -7.99 -21.63
N HIS A 105 10.62 -7.89 -20.33
CA HIS A 105 10.16 -6.64 -19.71
C HIS A 105 11.26 -5.58 -19.61
N ALA A 106 12.49 -6.00 -19.32
CA ALA A 106 13.64 -5.12 -19.30
C ALA A 106 13.96 -4.56 -20.70
N VAL A 107 13.85 -5.41 -21.73
CA VAL A 107 14.03 -5.01 -23.13
C VAL A 107 12.95 -4.03 -23.56
N GLY A 108 11.67 -4.25 -23.18
CA GLY A 108 10.58 -3.32 -23.47
C GLY A 108 10.76 -1.94 -22.85
N TYR A 109 11.25 -1.86 -21.60
CA TYR A 109 11.59 -0.57 -20.97
C TYR A 109 12.75 0.13 -21.68
N TYR A 110 13.84 -0.59 -21.98
CA TYR A 110 15.04 -0.02 -22.58
C TYR A 110 14.86 0.41 -24.04
N LEU A 111 14.02 -0.32 -24.79
CA LEU A 111 13.74 -0.06 -26.20
C LEU A 111 12.52 0.84 -26.42
N ASN A 112 11.86 1.33 -25.37
CA ASN A 112 10.68 2.18 -25.50
C ASN A 112 11.04 3.46 -26.28
N PRO A 113 10.61 3.61 -27.54
CA PRO A 113 10.89 4.83 -28.30
C PRO A 113 10.07 5.96 -27.69
N ARG A 114 10.72 7.09 -27.42
CA ARG A 114 10.06 8.30 -26.92
C ARG A 114 9.16 8.91 -27.97
#